data_AF-A0A081R9L0-F1
#
_entry.id   AF-A0A081R9L0-F1
#
_cell.length_a   1.000
_cell.length_b   1.000
_cell.length_c   1.000
_cell.angle_alpha   90.00
_cell.angle_beta   90.00
_cell.angle_gamma   90.00
#
_symmetry.space_group_name_H-M   'P 1'
#
loop_
_entity.id
_entity.type
_entity.pdbx_description
1 polymer ?
#
loop_
_entity_poly.entity_id
_entity_poly.type
_entity_poly.pdbx_seq_one_letter_code
_entity_poly.pdbx_strand_id
1 'polypeptide(L)'
;MRLFSTILLLSAAVTATALAQGVTSPFTVAESGRSYATLGDAIKAIGNGRGTVLVAPGSYAQCAVQQGGDLTIRAQKPGTAILDGVACEQKAALVLRGRSSTVDGLIFQNLRVPDGNGAGIRLESGNLTVSNSLFRNSEEGILTGDAPGNSISIDKSTFRHLGRCDRDLACAHGIYVGRYGSLTVTRSRFDQGDGGHYLKTRTPRVTITDNSFDDSAGRLTNYMIDLSNGASGTISGNEMVQGRDKDNYSAFITVAPEGREQDSTNLSIANNSASFVPGLQRNSSFVANFTGDAVKIGPNRLAGGIKITDRR
;
A
#
# COMPACT_ATOMS: atom_id res chain seq x y z
N MET A 1 26.23 -23.68 -86.37
CA MET A 1 25.73 -22.41 -85.77
C MET A 1 25.03 -22.78 -84.47
N ARG A 2 25.65 -22.47 -83.32
CA ARG A 2 25.26 -21.36 -82.41
C ARG A 2 23.92 -21.68 -81.69
N LEU A 3 23.78 -21.73 -80.36
CA LEU A 3 24.51 -21.13 -79.24
C LEU A 3 24.40 -22.00 -77.97
N PHE A 4 25.41 -21.89 -77.11
CA PHE A 4 25.40 -22.29 -75.70
C PHE A 4 24.37 -21.50 -74.91
N SER A 5 23.64 -22.13 -73.99
CA SER A 5 22.82 -21.44 -73.00
C SER A 5 23.20 -21.91 -71.60
N THR A 6 24.05 -21.10 -70.97
CA THR A 6 24.54 -21.25 -69.59
C THR A 6 23.41 -20.86 -68.63
N ILE A 7 22.88 -21.81 -67.88
CA ILE A 7 21.91 -21.54 -66.80
C ILE A 7 22.70 -21.20 -65.54
N LEU A 8 22.65 -19.93 -65.16
CA LEU A 8 23.25 -19.38 -63.95
C LEU A 8 22.27 -19.61 -62.77
N LEU A 9 22.56 -20.59 -61.91
CA LEU A 9 21.86 -20.79 -60.65
C LEU A 9 22.33 -19.73 -59.64
N LEU A 10 21.52 -18.70 -59.42
CA LEU A 10 21.68 -17.76 -58.31
C LEU A 10 21.18 -18.41 -57.02
N SER A 11 22.11 -18.81 -56.15
CA SER A 11 21.83 -19.22 -54.78
C SER A 11 21.54 -17.97 -53.93
N ALA A 12 20.26 -17.67 -53.70
CA ALA A 12 19.86 -16.64 -52.74
C ALA A 12 20.05 -17.16 -51.31
N ALA A 13 21.14 -16.74 -50.66
CA ALA A 13 21.34 -16.98 -49.23
C ALA A 13 20.39 -16.09 -48.42
N VAL A 14 19.31 -16.67 -47.90
CA VAL A 14 18.43 -16.00 -46.94
C VAL A 14 19.15 -16.01 -45.60
N THR A 15 19.84 -14.93 -45.26
CA THR A 15 20.37 -14.71 -43.91
C THR A 15 19.20 -14.42 -42.98
N ALA A 16 18.70 -15.45 -42.29
CA ALA A 16 17.80 -15.28 -41.17
C ALA A 16 18.58 -14.66 -40.01
N THR A 17 18.54 -13.33 -39.88
CA THR A 17 18.92 -12.67 -38.62
C THR A 17 17.85 -12.99 -37.59
N ALA A 18 18.07 -14.07 -36.84
CA ALA A 18 17.34 -14.30 -35.60
C ALA A 18 17.68 -13.13 -34.67
N LEU A 19 16.76 -12.17 -34.54
CA LEU A 19 16.76 -11.26 -33.40
C LEU A 19 16.60 -12.15 -32.17
N ALA A 20 17.71 -12.43 -31.49
CA ALA A 20 17.66 -12.90 -30.12
C ALA A 20 16.90 -11.82 -29.34
N GLN A 21 15.61 -12.02 -29.10
CA GLN A 21 14.91 -11.34 -28.03
C GLN A 21 15.61 -11.81 -26.75
N GLY A 22 16.70 -11.13 -26.39
CA GLY A 22 17.43 -11.41 -25.17
C GLY A 22 16.42 -11.45 -24.06
N VAL A 23 16.34 -12.57 -23.33
CA VAL A 23 15.50 -12.69 -22.15
C VAL A 23 15.92 -11.55 -21.23
N THR A 24 15.16 -10.47 -21.24
CA THR A 24 15.41 -9.34 -20.35
C THR A 24 15.29 -9.91 -18.95
N SER A 25 16.35 -9.80 -18.17
CA SER A 25 16.36 -10.19 -16.76
C SER A 25 16.18 -8.91 -15.94
N PRO A 26 14.93 -8.47 -15.69
CA PRO A 26 14.66 -7.13 -15.19
C PRO A 26 14.93 -6.99 -13.69
N PHE A 27 15.27 -8.10 -13.01
CA PHE A 27 15.47 -8.15 -11.56
C PHE A 27 16.95 -8.39 -11.28
N THR A 28 17.68 -7.35 -10.86
CA THR A 28 19.11 -7.43 -10.58
C THR A 28 19.38 -7.40 -9.09
N VAL A 29 20.13 -8.37 -8.57
CA VAL A 29 20.65 -8.30 -7.20
C VAL A 29 21.85 -7.36 -7.19
N ALA A 30 21.68 -6.17 -6.61
CA ALA A 30 22.63 -5.05 -6.71
C ALA A 30 24.04 -5.43 -6.25
N GLU A 31 24.13 -6.21 -5.18
CA GLU A 31 25.40 -6.58 -4.55
C GLU A 31 26.24 -7.51 -5.41
N SER A 32 25.61 -8.28 -6.31
CA SER A 32 26.29 -9.24 -7.18
C SER A 32 26.33 -8.83 -8.65
N GLY A 33 25.50 -7.84 -9.05
CA GLY A 33 25.24 -7.52 -10.45
C GLY A 33 24.48 -8.61 -11.22
N ARG A 34 24.18 -9.75 -10.60
CA ARG A 34 23.49 -10.86 -11.25
C ARG A 34 22.02 -10.53 -11.46
N SER A 35 21.55 -10.73 -12.68
CA SER A 35 20.16 -10.50 -13.06
C SER A 35 19.40 -11.81 -13.21
N TYR A 36 18.11 -11.76 -12.93
CA TYR A 36 17.19 -12.89 -12.92
C TYR A 36 15.95 -12.57 -13.78
N ALA A 37 15.37 -13.61 -14.36
CA ALA A 37 14.15 -13.50 -15.17
C ALA A 37 12.90 -13.26 -14.30
N THR A 38 12.89 -13.76 -13.06
CA THR A 38 11.75 -13.62 -12.13
C THR A 38 12.15 -12.87 -10.87
N LEU A 39 11.19 -12.16 -10.27
CA LEU A 39 11.40 -11.46 -8.99
C LEU A 39 11.67 -12.46 -7.87
N GLY A 40 10.95 -13.59 -7.89
CA GLY A 40 11.12 -14.68 -6.93
C GLY A 40 12.53 -15.26 -6.91
N ASP A 41 13.14 -15.47 -8.08
CA ASP A 41 14.50 -16.01 -8.16
C ASP A 41 15.54 -15.01 -7.63
N ALA A 42 15.38 -13.71 -7.91
CA ALA A 42 16.26 -12.67 -7.37
C ALA A 42 16.19 -12.62 -5.84
N ILE A 43 14.99 -12.71 -5.26
CA ILE A 43 14.79 -12.73 -3.80
C ILE A 43 15.34 -14.03 -3.20
N LYS A 44 15.09 -15.18 -3.84
CA LYS A 44 15.63 -16.48 -3.40
C LYS A 44 17.15 -16.50 -3.39
N ALA A 45 17.80 -15.82 -4.34
CA ALA A 45 19.24 -15.71 -4.38
C ALA A 45 19.84 -14.91 -3.20
N ILE A 46 19.09 -13.95 -2.65
CA ILE A 46 19.46 -13.25 -1.40
C ILE A 46 19.24 -14.18 -0.19
N GLY A 47 18.15 -14.93 -0.18
CA GLY A 47 17.82 -15.89 0.86
C GLY A 47 17.70 -15.25 2.25
N ASN A 48 18.35 -15.83 3.25
CA ASN A 48 18.32 -15.34 4.64
C ASN A 48 19.33 -14.22 4.93
N GLY A 49 20.09 -13.80 3.92
CA GLY A 49 21.09 -12.74 4.02
C GLY A 49 20.48 -11.34 4.00
N ARG A 50 21.28 -10.37 3.55
CA ARG A 50 20.86 -9.00 3.25
C ARG A 50 21.12 -8.71 1.79
N GLY A 51 20.17 -8.10 1.09
CA GLY A 51 20.39 -7.74 -0.30
C GLY A 51 19.30 -6.85 -0.90
N THR A 52 19.59 -6.37 -2.11
CA THR A 52 18.76 -5.42 -2.83
C THR A 52 18.41 -5.96 -4.21
N VAL A 53 17.12 -6.10 -4.51
CA VAL A 53 16.64 -6.33 -5.87
C VAL A 53 16.31 -4.99 -6.51
N LEU A 54 17.05 -4.63 -7.55
CA LEU A 54 16.74 -3.53 -8.46
C LEU A 54 15.80 -4.03 -9.54
N VAL A 55 14.65 -3.35 -9.69
CA VAL A 55 13.62 -3.70 -10.66
C VAL A 55 13.66 -2.72 -11.82
N ALA A 56 13.92 -3.21 -13.02
CA ALA A 56 13.94 -2.41 -14.23
C ALA A 56 12.55 -1.83 -14.57
N PRO A 57 12.47 -0.75 -15.36
CA PRO A 57 11.20 -0.24 -15.88
C PRO A 57 10.41 -1.32 -16.62
N GLY A 58 9.13 -1.48 -16.29
CA GLY A 58 8.26 -2.47 -16.91
C GLY A 58 7.00 -2.77 -16.10
N SER A 59 6.08 -3.51 -16.70
CA SER A 59 4.94 -4.13 -16.01
C SER A 59 5.14 -5.64 -15.95
N TYR A 60 4.98 -6.20 -14.77
CA TYR A 60 5.33 -7.57 -14.46
C TYR A 60 4.14 -8.30 -13.84
N ALA A 61 3.65 -9.32 -14.55
CA ALA A 61 2.77 -10.34 -14.00
C ALA A 61 3.60 -11.30 -13.12
N GLN A 62 4.09 -10.78 -12.00
CA GLN A 62 4.99 -11.46 -11.08
C GLN A 62 4.57 -11.15 -9.64
N CYS A 63 4.75 -12.14 -8.78
CA CYS A 63 4.68 -11.97 -7.34
C CYS A 63 5.93 -12.61 -6.71
N ALA A 64 6.19 -12.32 -5.44
CA ALA A 64 7.27 -12.98 -4.73
C ALA A 64 7.01 -13.11 -3.24
N VAL A 65 7.78 -14.02 -2.65
CA VAL A 65 7.72 -14.37 -1.24
C VAL A 65 9.10 -14.22 -0.62
N GLN A 66 9.23 -13.39 0.42
CA GLN A 66 10.45 -13.29 1.22
C GLN A 66 10.34 -14.21 2.43
N GLN A 67 11.06 -15.33 2.43
CA GLN A 67 11.04 -16.29 3.54
C GLN A 67 11.88 -15.86 4.76
N GLY A 68 12.80 -14.91 4.59
CA GLY A 68 13.78 -14.56 5.61
C GLY A 68 14.62 -13.34 5.21
N GLY A 69 15.63 -13.02 6.01
CA GLY A 69 16.62 -12.02 5.62
C GLY A 69 16.20 -10.56 5.80
N ASP A 70 17.05 -9.66 5.30
CA ASP A 70 16.86 -8.22 5.20
C ASP A 70 16.80 -7.83 3.73
N LEU A 71 15.61 -7.63 3.20
CA LEU A 71 15.38 -7.46 1.76
C LEU A 71 15.06 -6.01 1.43
N THR A 72 15.68 -5.47 0.38
CA THR A 72 15.20 -4.26 -0.30
C THR A 72 14.73 -4.61 -1.71
N ILE A 73 13.56 -4.14 -2.11
CA ILE A 73 13.05 -4.18 -3.48
C ILE A 73 12.88 -2.74 -3.92
N ARG A 74 13.64 -2.31 -4.92
CA ARG A 74 13.68 -0.92 -5.36
C ARG A 74 13.50 -0.84 -6.86
N ALA A 75 12.60 0.04 -7.33
CA ALA A 75 12.54 0.38 -8.74
C ALA A 75 13.81 1.15 -9.14
N GLN A 76 14.46 0.78 -10.25
CA GLN A 76 15.64 1.51 -10.76
C GLN A 76 15.32 2.98 -11.01
N LYS A 77 14.10 3.26 -11.45
CA LYS A 77 13.49 4.59 -11.51
C LYS A 77 12.14 4.53 -10.79
N PRO A 78 11.91 5.36 -9.76
CA PRO A 78 10.63 5.37 -9.05
C PRO A 78 9.44 5.56 -9.99
N GLY A 79 8.39 4.78 -9.78
CA GLY A 79 7.15 4.84 -10.55
C GLY A 79 7.19 4.16 -11.92
N THR A 80 8.26 3.43 -12.26
CA THR A 80 8.34 2.73 -13.56
C THR A 80 8.31 1.21 -13.49
N ALA A 81 8.37 0.62 -12.30
CA ALA A 81 8.26 -0.83 -12.10
C ALA A 81 6.89 -1.17 -11.50
N ILE A 82 6.09 -1.95 -12.21
CA ILE A 82 4.72 -2.29 -11.85
C ILE A 82 4.61 -3.79 -11.59
N LEU A 83 4.12 -4.18 -10.41
CA LEU A 83 3.62 -5.53 -10.15
C LEU A 83 2.11 -5.55 -10.39
N ASP A 84 1.67 -6.36 -11.35
CA ASP A 84 0.32 -6.27 -11.93
C ASP A 84 -0.42 -7.62 -11.88
N GLY A 85 -1.55 -7.63 -11.17
CA GLY A 85 -2.57 -8.67 -11.26
C GLY A 85 -2.23 -10.04 -10.66
N VAL A 86 -0.96 -10.33 -10.34
CA VAL A 86 -0.52 -11.64 -9.84
C VAL A 86 -0.27 -11.59 -8.33
N ALA A 87 -0.91 -12.51 -7.60
CA ALA A 87 -0.76 -12.67 -6.16
C ALA A 87 -0.11 -14.02 -5.81
N CYS A 88 0.88 -13.98 -4.94
CA CYS A 88 1.52 -15.15 -4.34
C CYS A 88 0.70 -15.61 -3.14
N GLU A 89 0.62 -16.93 -2.96
CA GLU A 89 -0.08 -17.59 -1.86
C GLU A 89 -1.57 -17.19 -1.72
N GLN A 90 -2.18 -16.70 -2.81
CA GLN A 90 -3.53 -16.10 -2.79
C GLN A 90 -3.65 -14.93 -1.80
N LYS A 91 -2.56 -14.17 -1.58
CA LYS A 91 -2.51 -13.06 -0.62
C LYS A 91 -2.14 -11.75 -1.29
N ALA A 92 -0.95 -11.67 -1.89
CA ALA A 92 -0.41 -10.38 -2.34
C ALA A 92 0.65 -10.50 -3.44
N ALA A 93 0.94 -9.38 -4.11
CA ALA A 93 2.09 -9.30 -5.01
C ALA A 93 3.41 -9.56 -4.26
N LEU A 94 3.55 -9.05 -3.04
CA LEU A 94 4.66 -9.36 -2.14
C LEU A 94 4.15 -9.95 -0.83
N VAL A 95 4.56 -11.18 -0.51
CA VAL A 95 4.33 -11.78 0.80
C VAL A 95 5.64 -11.78 1.58
N LEU A 96 5.69 -11.02 2.67
CA LEU A 96 6.92 -10.67 3.37
C LEU A 96 6.89 -11.22 4.80
N ARG A 97 7.87 -12.05 5.13
CA ARG A 97 8.01 -12.68 6.47
C ARG A 97 9.46 -12.79 6.93
N GLY A 98 10.32 -11.91 6.41
CA GLY A 98 11.72 -11.82 6.81
C GLY A 98 11.94 -10.99 8.08
N ARG A 99 13.21 -10.70 8.41
CA ARG A 99 13.54 -9.82 9.55
C ARG A 99 13.17 -8.36 9.24
N SER A 100 13.43 -7.92 8.02
CA SER A 100 13.11 -6.58 7.54
C SER A 100 12.88 -6.58 6.03
N SER A 101 12.00 -5.68 5.60
CA SER A 101 11.69 -5.45 4.19
C SER A 101 11.63 -3.96 3.88
N THR A 102 12.22 -3.55 2.76
CA THR A 102 12.12 -2.19 2.23
C THR A 102 11.57 -2.24 0.81
N VAL A 103 10.55 -1.45 0.52
CA VAL A 103 9.94 -1.30 -0.81
C VAL A 103 10.04 0.16 -1.22
N ASP A 104 10.69 0.44 -2.34
CA ASP A 104 10.98 1.82 -2.75
C ASP A 104 10.71 2.05 -4.24
N GLY A 105 9.75 2.92 -4.54
CA GLY A 105 9.47 3.35 -5.91
C GLY A 105 8.63 2.39 -6.76
N LEU A 106 8.06 1.32 -6.18
CA LEU A 106 7.25 0.35 -6.93
C LEU A 106 5.79 0.79 -7.08
N ILE A 107 5.15 0.27 -8.12
CA ILE A 107 3.70 0.36 -8.32
C ILE A 107 3.09 -1.04 -8.13
N PHE A 108 1.99 -1.13 -7.40
CA PHE A 108 1.18 -2.33 -7.20
C PHE A 108 -0.21 -2.09 -7.76
N GLN A 109 -0.71 -2.98 -8.63
CA GLN A 109 -2.04 -2.81 -9.19
C GLN A 109 -2.81 -4.08 -9.55
N ASN A 110 -4.14 -3.95 -9.57
CA ASN A 110 -5.09 -4.97 -10.02
C ASN A 110 -5.06 -6.27 -9.20
N LEU A 111 -4.69 -6.21 -7.91
CA LEU A 111 -4.62 -7.38 -7.05
C LEU A 111 -6.00 -7.73 -6.50
N ARG A 112 -6.45 -8.95 -6.80
CA ARG A 112 -7.69 -9.54 -6.32
C ARG A 112 -7.46 -11.01 -6.01
N VAL A 113 -7.99 -11.49 -4.89
CA VAL A 113 -7.86 -12.89 -4.46
C VAL A 113 -9.21 -13.44 -3.97
N PRO A 114 -9.39 -14.77 -3.84
CA PRO A 114 -10.69 -15.35 -3.53
C PRO A 114 -11.32 -14.92 -2.20
N ASP A 115 -10.52 -14.70 -1.15
CA ASP A 115 -11.01 -14.21 0.15
C ASP A 115 -11.20 -12.69 0.19
N GLY A 116 -10.91 -12.02 -0.93
CA GLY A 116 -11.24 -10.64 -1.19
C GLY A 116 -10.39 -9.62 -0.43
N ASN A 117 -9.16 -9.97 -0.06
CA ASN A 117 -8.19 -9.10 0.60
C ASN A 117 -6.84 -8.98 -0.16
N GLY A 118 -6.89 -9.07 -1.49
CA GLY A 118 -5.72 -9.12 -2.36
C GLY A 118 -4.89 -7.85 -2.28
N ALA A 119 -3.67 -7.96 -1.74
CA ALA A 119 -2.85 -6.80 -1.39
C ALA A 119 -1.67 -6.56 -2.34
N GLY A 120 -1.17 -5.32 -2.39
CA GLY A 120 0.17 -5.08 -2.91
C GLY A 120 1.24 -5.73 -2.02
N ILE A 121 1.11 -5.55 -0.70
CA ILE A 121 1.99 -6.16 0.30
C ILE A 121 1.15 -6.88 1.37
N ARG A 122 1.44 -8.17 1.58
CA ARG A 122 1.06 -8.93 2.78
C ARG A 122 2.29 -9.06 3.68
N LEU A 123 2.31 -8.39 4.82
CA LEU A 123 3.39 -8.47 5.80
C LEU A 123 2.99 -9.39 6.97
N GLU A 124 3.64 -10.53 7.10
CA GLU A 124 3.31 -11.51 8.14
C GLU A 124 4.22 -11.39 9.37
N SER A 125 5.42 -10.85 9.21
CA SER A 125 6.36 -10.58 10.30
C SER A 125 7.46 -9.60 9.87
N GLY A 126 8.26 -9.12 10.82
CA GLY A 126 9.42 -8.28 10.55
C GLY A 126 9.10 -6.81 10.33
N ASN A 127 10.14 -5.99 10.22
CA ASN A 127 9.98 -4.55 9.98
C ASN A 127 9.64 -4.27 8.51
N LEU A 128 8.88 -3.20 8.26
CA LEU A 128 8.56 -2.75 6.90
C LEU A 128 8.86 -1.26 6.73
N THR A 129 9.57 -0.91 5.67
CA THR A 129 9.69 0.46 5.16
C THR A 129 9.14 0.53 3.75
N VAL A 130 8.21 1.46 3.49
CA VAL A 130 7.67 1.72 2.16
C VAL A 130 7.87 3.19 1.82
N SER A 131 8.47 3.47 0.66
CA SER A 131 8.68 4.84 0.19
C SER A 131 8.37 4.99 -1.29
N ASN A 132 7.92 6.19 -1.68
CA ASN A 132 7.75 6.61 -3.09
C ASN A 132 6.91 5.63 -3.93
N SER A 133 6.01 4.88 -3.30
CA SER A 133 5.31 3.76 -3.95
C SER A 133 3.84 4.11 -4.23
N LEU A 134 3.23 3.45 -5.21
CA LEU A 134 1.83 3.61 -5.57
C LEU A 134 1.10 2.28 -5.48
N PHE A 135 0.03 2.24 -4.70
CA PHE A 135 -0.90 1.12 -4.60
C PHE A 135 -2.21 1.55 -5.27
N ARG A 136 -2.67 0.81 -6.28
CA ARG A 136 -3.92 1.16 -6.95
C ARG A 136 -4.79 0.01 -7.42
N ASN A 137 -6.08 0.29 -7.60
CA ASN A 137 -7.04 -0.60 -8.26
C ASN A 137 -7.03 -2.03 -7.71
N SER A 138 -6.87 -2.18 -6.39
CA SER A 138 -6.66 -3.47 -5.72
C SER A 138 -7.59 -3.57 -4.52
N GLU A 139 -7.83 -4.79 -4.04
CA GLU A 139 -8.67 -4.97 -2.84
C GLU A 139 -8.01 -4.34 -1.61
N GLU A 140 -6.72 -4.61 -1.39
CA GLU A 140 -5.90 -4.02 -0.32
C GLU A 140 -4.68 -3.28 -0.89
N GLY A 141 -4.20 -2.25 -0.19
CA GLY A 141 -2.85 -1.72 -0.43
C GLY A 141 -1.80 -2.51 0.33
N ILE A 142 -1.85 -2.38 1.67
CA ILE A 142 -0.96 -3.09 2.60
C ILE A 142 -1.83 -3.76 3.67
N LEU A 143 -1.66 -5.06 3.84
CA LEU A 143 -2.32 -5.85 4.87
C LEU A 143 -1.29 -6.60 5.71
N THR A 144 -1.39 -6.51 7.04
CA THR A 144 -0.42 -7.16 7.93
C THR A 144 -1.05 -8.18 8.88
N GLY A 145 -0.23 -9.11 9.36
CA GLY A 145 -0.50 -9.89 10.56
C GLY A 145 -0.13 -9.12 11.84
N ASP A 146 0.24 -9.86 12.88
CA ASP A 146 0.64 -9.33 14.19
C ASP A 146 2.13 -9.60 14.44
N ALA A 147 2.89 -8.56 14.77
CA ALA A 147 4.30 -8.65 15.15
C ALA A 147 4.66 -7.52 16.15
N PRO A 148 4.28 -7.64 17.45
CA PRO A 148 4.36 -6.53 18.41
C PRO A 148 5.77 -5.97 18.66
N GLY A 149 6.81 -6.73 18.34
CA GLY A 149 8.21 -6.30 18.44
C GLY A 149 8.73 -5.52 17.23
N ASN A 150 7.94 -5.38 16.16
CA ASN A 150 8.37 -4.79 14.90
C ASN A 150 7.69 -3.44 14.61
N SER A 151 8.24 -2.70 13.65
CA SER A 151 7.75 -1.39 13.25
C SER A 151 7.48 -1.30 11.75
N ILE A 152 6.56 -0.41 11.40
CA ILE A 152 6.21 -0.09 10.01
C ILE A 152 6.37 1.42 9.79
N SER A 153 7.04 1.78 8.70
CA SER A 153 7.17 3.15 8.22
C SER A 153 6.74 3.26 6.77
N ILE A 154 5.82 4.17 6.48
CA ILE A 154 5.30 4.44 5.14
C ILE A 154 5.45 5.95 4.89
N ASP A 155 6.17 6.30 3.82
CA ASP A 155 6.46 7.68 3.48
C ASP A 155 6.20 7.95 1.99
N LYS A 156 5.71 9.15 1.66
CA LYS A 156 5.58 9.63 0.26
C LYS A 156 4.94 8.61 -0.68
N SER A 157 3.93 7.90 -0.20
CA SER A 157 3.27 6.84 -0.97
C SER A 157 1.83 7.20 -1.27
N THR A 158 1.28 6.63 -2.33
CA THR A 158 -0.10 6.89 -2.77
C THR A 158 -0.93 5.62 -2.73
N PHE A 159 -2.15 5.72 -2.22
CA PHE A 159 -3.14 4.67 -2.04
C PHE A 159 -4.44 5.11 -2.75
N ARG A 160 -4.74 4.51 -3.91
CA ARG A 160 -5.80 4.99 -4.81
C ARG A 160 -6.70 3.88 -5.31
N HIS A 161 -8.03 4.03 -5.31
CA HIS A 161 -8.93 2.94 -5.78
C HIS A 161 -8.61 1.63 -5.06
N LEU A 162 -8.58 1.71 -3.73
CA LEU A 162 -8.35 0.58 -2.85
C LEU A 162 -9.57 0.36 -1.95
N GLY A 163 -9.69 -0.86 -1.46
CA GLY A 163 -10.73 -1.25 -0.52
C GLY A 163 -12.00 -1.77 -1.19
N ARG A 164 -12.83 -2.38 -0.36
CA ARG A 164 -14.18 -2.90 -0.69
C ARG A 164 -14.91 -3.27 0.59
N CYS A 165 -16.24 -3.31 0.56
CA CYS A 165 -17.08 -3.79 1.66
C CYS A 165 -18.30 -4.58 1.16
N ASP A 166 -18.16 -5.27 0.02
CA ASP A 166 -19.24 -6.00 -0.65
C ASP A 166 -19.15 -7.53 -0.44
N ARG A 167 -19.86 -8.32 -1.27
CA ARG A 167 -19.77 -9.80 -1.40
C ARG A 167 -19.82 -10.63 -0.10
N ASP A 168 -20.40 -10.10 0.98
CA ASP A 168 -20.50 -10.77 2.29
C ASP A 168 -19.13 -11.26 2.85
N LEU A 169 -18.05 -10.53 2.52
CA LEU A 169 -16.71 -10.79 3.05
C LEU A 169 -16.29 -9.65 3.99
N ALA A 170 -15.22 -9.87 4.75
CA ALA A 170 -14.58 -8.79 5.49
C ALA A 170 -14.18 -7.66 4.54
N CYS A 171 -14.35 -6.42 4.99
CA CYS A 171 -13.92 -5.26 4.23
C CYS A 171 -12.41 -5.32 3.98
N ALA A 172 -12.02 -4.84 2.81
CA ALA A 172 -10.63 -4.53 2.49
C ALA A 172 -10.38 -3.02 2.58
N HIS A 173 -9.13 -2.62 2.78
CA HIS A 173 -8.74 -1.27 3.15
C HIS A 173 -7.66 -0.66 2.25
N GLY A 174 -7.36 0.63 2.45
CA GLY A 174 -6.16 1.23 1.87
C GLY A 174 -4.91 0.65 2.53
N ILE A 175 -4.85 0.77 3.86
CA ILE A 175 -3.84 0.16 4.72
C ILE A 175 -4.57 -0.49 5.90
N TYR A 176 -4.23 -1.75 6.18
CA TYR A 176 -4.63 -2.43 7.41
C TYR A 176 -3.39 -3.02 8.10
N VAL A 177 -2.99 -2.38 9.20
CA VAL A 177 -1.97 -2.88 10.12
C VAL A 177 -2.59 -3.57 11.34
N GLY A 178 -2.20 -4.82 11.59
CA GLY A 178 -2.49 -5.56 12.82
C GLY A 178 -1.73 -5.02 14.03
N ARG A 179 -1.40 -5.90 14.98
CA ARG A 179 -0.69 -5.56 16.22
C ARG A 179 0.82 -5.52 15.99
N TYR A 180 1.29 -4.36 15.54
CA TYR A 180 2.71 -4.03 15.47
C TYR A 180 3.15 -3.19 16.66
N GLY A 181 4.44 -3.00 16.86
CA GLY A 181 4.99 -2.16 17.93
C GLY A 181 4.86 -0.66 17.65
N SER A 182 4.99 -0.23 16.39
CA SER A 182 4.75 1.15 15.98
C SER A 182 4.42 1.27 14.49
N LEU A 183 3.64 2.31 14.16
CA LEU A 183 3.25 2.65 12.80
C LEU A 183 3.52 4.13 12.55
N THR A 184 4.31 4.42 11.53
CA THR A 184 4.53 5.78 11.03
C THR A 184 4.01 5.87 9.60
N VAL A 185 3.11 6.82 9.33
CA VAL A 185 2.58 7.11 7.99
C VAL A 185 2.69 8.61 7.75
N THR A 186 3.55 9.01 6.82
CA THR A 186 3.83 10.43 6.57
C THR A 186 3.81 10.80 5.10
N ARG A 187 3.43 12.06 4.81
CA ARG A 187 3.50 12.65 3.46
C ARG A 187 2.85 11.80 2.37
N SER A 188 1.86 11.01 2.74
CA SER A 188 1.21 10.04 1.86
C SER A 188 -0.17 10.53 1.44
N ARG A 189 -0.63 10.05 0.29
CA ARG A 189 -1.91 10.42 -0.30
C ARG A 189 -2.83 9.21 -0.35
N PHE A 190 -4.04 9.40 0.13
CA PHE A 190 -5.14 8.45 0.07
C PHE A 190 -6.26 9.09 -0.72
N ASP A 191 -6.67 8.50 -1.84
CA ASP A 191 -7.75 9.08 -2.64
C ASP A 191 -8.60 8.04 -3.37
N GLN A 192 -9.83 8.45 -3.72
CA GLN A 192 -10.73 7.65 -4.57
C GLN A 192 -10.89 6.20 -4.06
N GLY A 193 -11.15 6.02 -2.76
CA GLY A 193 -11.30 4.68 -2.18
C GLY A 193 -12.55 3.98 -2.73
N ASP A 194 -12.49 2.65 -2.83
CA ASP A 194 -13.56 1.81 -3.35
C ASP A 194 -14.26 1.00 -2.23
N GLY A 195 -13.85 1.22 -0.98
CA GLY A 195 -14.51 0.69 0.22
C GLY A 195 -13.60 0.75 1.45
N GLY A 196 -14.15 0.38 2.61
CA GLY A 196 -13.39 0.26 3.86
C GLY A 196 -12.72 1.57 4.31
N HIS A 197 -11.91 1.48 5.37
CA HIS A 197 -11.08 2.59 5.85
C HIS A 197 -9.88 2.87 4.93
N TYR A 198 -9.46 4.13 4.85
CA TYR A 198 -8.21 4.49 4.19
C TYR A 198 -6.99 4.00 4.98
N LEU A 199 -7.00 4.20 6.31
CA LEU A 199 -5.97 3.70 7.21
C LEU A 199 -6.64 3.06 8.44
N LYS A 200 -6.51 1.74 8.58
CA LYS A 200 -6.92 0.97 9.75
C LYS A 200 -5.69 0.43 10.48
N THR A 201 -5.65 0.54 11.80
CA THR A 201 -4.53 0.01 12.58
C THR A 201 -4.93 -0.48 13.97
N ARG A 202 -4.27 -1.55 14.44
CA ARG A 202 -4.31 -2.04 15.84
C ARG A 202 -3.00 -1.79 16.59
N THR A 203 -2.13 -0.96 16.02
CA THR A 203 -0.83 -0.64 16.57
C THR A 203 -0.94 0.37 17.72
N PRO A 204 -0.30 0.16 18.87
CA PRO A 204 -0.47 0.98 20.08
C PRO A 204 0.25 2.34 20.03
N ARG A 205 1.17 2.52 19.08
CA ARG A 205 1.96 3.75 18.92
C ARG A 205 1.91 4.19 17.47
N VAL A 206 1.32 5.36 17.22
CA VAL A 206 1.12 5.87 15.86
C VAL A 206 1.74 7.25 15.66
N THR A 207 2.27 7.49 14.47
CA THR A 207 2.61 8.82 13.95
C THR A 207 2.01 8.92 12.56
N ILE A 208 0.92 9.67 12.44
CA ILE A 208 0.17 9.83 11.18
C ILE A 208 0.17 11.32 10.86
N THR A 209 1.15 11.78 10.07
CA THR A 209 1.35 13.21 9.87
C THR A 209 1.51 13.64 8.41
N ASP A 210 1.05 14.85 8.11
CA ASP A 210 1.25 15.49 6.81
C ASP A 210 0.70 14.67 5.63
N ASN A 211 -0.36 13.88 5.86
CA ASN A 211 -1.02 13.08 4.83
C ASN A 211 -2.24 13.82 4.25
N SER A 212 -2.62 13.43 3.03
CA SER A 212 -3.87 13.87 2.39
C SER A 212 -4.83 12.69 2.26
N PHE A 213 -6.04 12.86 2.77
CA PHE A 213 -7.17 11.93 2.65
C PHE A 213 -8.27 12.61 1.83
N ASP A 214 -8.31 12.31 0.54
CA ASP A 214 -9.23 12.91 -0.42
C ASP A 214 -10.28 11.89 -0.88
N ASP A 215 -11.40 11.89 -0.18
CA ASP A 215 -12.55 11.04 -0.46
C ASP A 215 -13.54 11.69 -1.42
N SER A 216 -13.16 12.79 -2.08
CA SER A 216 -14.08 13.53 -2.96
C SER A 216 -14.66 12.70 -4.09
N ALA A 217 -13.90 11.73 -4.59
CA ALA A 217 -14.30 10.73 -5.57
C ALA A 217 -14.19 9.29 -5.01
N GLY A 218 -14.26 9.13 -3.68
CA GLY A 218 -14.41 7.82 -3.04
C GLY A 218 -15.86 7.33 -3.06
N ARG A 219 -16.03 6.01 -2.92
CA ARG A 219 -17.31 5.31 -2.86
C ARG A 219 -17.28 4.19 -1.82
N LEU A 220 -18.38 3.98 -1.11
CA LEU A 220 -18.53 2.96 -0.06
C LEU A 220 -17.42 3.00 1.02
N THR A 221 -16.69 4.12 1.12
CA THR A 221 -15.56 4.24 2.05
C THR A 221 -16.08 4.46 3.47
N ASN A 222 -15.22 4.12 4.43
CA ASN A 222 -15.51 4.19 5.86
C ASN A 222 -14.62 5.29 6.48
N TYR A 223 -14.29 5.21 7.78
CA TYR A 223 -13.44 6.21 8.44
C TYR A 223 -12.10 6.47 7.72
N MET A 224 -11.58 7.71 7.80
CA MET A 224 -10.27 8.04 7.22
C MET A 224 -9.14 7.35 7.98
N ILE A 225 -9.20 7.46 9.31
CA ILE A 225 -8.26 6.83 10.23
C ILE A 225 -9.07 6.05 11.27
N ASP A 226 -8.83 4.76 11.35
CA ASP A 226 -9.38 3.89 12.38
C ASP A 226 -8.28 3.31 13.26
N LEU A 227 -8.19 3.81 14.50
CA LEU A 227 -7.38 3.23 15.57
C LEU A 227 -8.21 2.16 16.27
N SER A 228 -8.40 1.02 15.63
CA SER A 228 -9.47 0.04 15.95
C SER A 228 -9.48 -0.36 17.42
N ASN A 229 -8.32 -0.43 18.08
CA ASN A 229 -8.18 -0.81 19.48
C ASN A 229 -7.62 0.28 20.41
N GLY A 230 -7.61 1.53 19.94
CA GLY A 230 -6.95 2.65 20.59
C GLY A 230 -5.46 2.73 20.25
N ALA A 231 -4.84 3.88 20.51
CA ALA A 231 -3.40 4.08 20.36
C ALA A 231 -2.96 5.36 21.08
N SER A 232 -1.66 5.45 21.36
CA SER A 232 -0.96 6.68 21.76
C SER A 232 -0.14 7.24 20.59
N GLY A 233 0.27 8.50 20.67
CA GLY A 233 1.14 9.14 19.67
C GLY A 233 0.53 10.38 19.04
N THR A 234 0.74 10.59 17.74
CA THR A 234 0.45 11.87 17.07
C THR A 234 -0.32 11.68 15.77
N ILE A 235 -1.39 12.46 15.60
CA ILE A 235 -2.09 12.67 14.33
C ILE A 235 -2.12 14.17 14.04
N SER A 236 -1.28 14.65 13.10
CA SER A 236 -1.13 16.09 12.88
C SER A 236 -0.81 16.50 11.46
N GLY A 237 -1.22 17.70 11.05
CA GLY A 237 -0.88 18.23 9.73
C GLY A 237 -1.62 17.55 8.58
N ASN A 238 -2.60 16.68 8.86
CA ASN A 238 -3.31 15.96 7.80
C ASN A 238 -4.42 16.82 7.21
N GLU A 239 -4.64 16.69 5.91
CA GLU A 239 -5.77 17.27 5.19
C GLU A 239 -6.79 16.17 4.88
N MET A 240 -8.05 16.39 5.27
CA MET A 240 -9.12 15.42 5.11
C MET A 240 -10.34 16.06 4.43
N VAL A 241 -10.76 15.48 3.32
CA VAL A 241 -11.98 15.84 2.61
C VAL A 241 -12.89 14.63 2.60
N GLN A 242 -14.07 14.76 3.19
CA GLN A 242 -15.06 13.70 3.28
C GLN A 242 -16.03 13.76 2.09
N GLY A 243 -16.14 12.63 1.37
CA GLY A 243 -16.97 12.47 0.18
C GLY A 243 -18.46 12.27 0.46
N ARG A 244 -19.25 12.31 -0.62
CA ARG A 244 -20.70 12.06 -0.56
C ARG A 244 -20.99 10.58 -0.28
N ASP A 245 -20.30 9.69 -0.97
CA ASP A 245 -20.57 8.26 -1.04
C ASP A 245 -19.71 7.48 -0.03
N LYS A 246 -20.04 7.64 1.25
CA LYS A 246 -19.41 6.89 2.35
C LYS A 246 -20.43 5.99 3.00
N ASP A 247 -20.06 4.74 3.23
CA ASP A 247 -20.83 3.83 4.07
C ASP A 247 -20.87 4.31 5.51
N ASN A 248 -19.72 4.79 6.00
CA ASN A 248 -19.65 5.40 7.33
C ASN A 248 -19.09 6.81 7.27
N TYR A 249 -20.02 7.76 7.31
CA TYR A 249 -19.71 9.18 7.30
C TYR A 249 -19.70 9.81 8.69
N SER A 250 -19.90 9.02 9.76
CA SER A 250 -20.21 9.53 11.10
C SER A 250 -19.00 10.12 11.83
N ALA A 251 -17.78 9.80 11.40
CA ALA A 251 -16.55 10.34 11.94
C ALA A 251 -15.41 10.37 10.89
N PHE A 252 -14.39 11.19 11.15
CA PHE A 252 -13.13 11.17 10.39
C PHE A 252 -12.11 10.22 11.01
N ILE A 253 -11.91 10.35 12.33
CA ILE A 253 -10.95 9.57 13.13
C ILE A 253 -11.73 8.80 14.20
N THR A 254 -11.50 7.48 14.31
CA THR A 254 -12.04 6.67 15.40
C THR A 254 -10.97 6.19 16.36
N VAL A 255 -11.30 6.18 17.65
CA VAL A 255 -10.47 5.67 18.73
C VAL A 255 -11.18 4.52 19.41
N ALA A 256 -10.61 3.33 19.28
CA ALA A 256 -11.06 2.05 19.85
C ALA A 256 -12.50 1.57 19.49
N PRO A 257 -13.01 1.75 18.25
CA PRO A 257 -14.35 1.28 17.90
C PRO A 257 -14.52 -0.24 17.98
N GLU A 258 -13.44 -1.02 17.99
CA GLU A 258 -13.44 -2.48 18.07
C GLU A 258 -12.93 -3.01 19.43
N GLY A 259 -13.00 -2.17 20.46
CA GLY A 259 -12.66 -2.55 21.82
C GLY A 259 -11.35 -1.93 22.30
N ARG A 260 -11.36 -1.50 23.56
CA ARG A 260 -10.24 -0.80 24.19
C ARG A 260 -9.15 -1.79 24.63
N GLU A 261 -8.12 -1.96 23.81
CA GLU A 261 -6.91 -2.71 24.19
C GLU A 261 -5.74 -1.79 24.56
N GLN A 262 -5.71 -0.56 24.04
CA GLN A 262 -4.59 0.38 24.21
C GLN A 262 -5.03 1.70 24.84
N ASP A 263 -4.21 2.24 25.75
CA ASP A 263 -4.42 3.57 26.33
C ASP A 263 -4.24 4.67 25.28
N SER A 264 -5.23 5.56 25.21
CA SER A 264 -5.23 6.70 24.30
C SER A 264 -5.07 8.05 24.99
N THR A 265 -4.75 8.07 26.30
CA THR A 265 -4.52 9.31 27.08
C THR A 265 -3.34 10.12 26.56
N ASN A 266 -2.37 9.46 25.92
CA ASN A 266 -1.22 10.10 25.28
C ASN A 266 -1.34 10.21 23.75
N LEU A 267 -2.57 10.16 23.21
CA LEU A 267 -2.83 10.49 21.82
C LEU A 267 -3.06 12.00 21.65
N SER A 268 -2.29 12.62 20.77
CA SER A 268 -2.40 14.03 20.38
C SER A 268 -2.94 14.16 18.96
N ILE A 269 -4.00 14.95 18.79
CA ILE A 269 -4.64 15.21 17.50
C ILE A 269 -4.77 16.72 17.28
N ALA A 270 -3.88 17.30 16.49
CA ALA A 270 -3.79 18.75 16.32
C ALA A 270 -3.29 19.16 14.93
N ASN A 271 -3.56 20.39 14.53
CA ASN A 271 -3.13 21.01 13.27
C ASN A 271 -3.61 20.26 12.02
N ASN A 272 -4.73 19.56 12.09
CA ASN A 272 -5.37 18.93 10.93
C ASN A 272 -6.42 19.86 10.32
N SER A 273 -6.77 19.60 9.06
CA SER A 273 -7.93 20.19 8.39
C SER A 273 -8.93 19.11 8.03
N ALA A 274 -10.20 19.31 8.36
CA ALA A 274 -11.29 18.44 7.96
C ALA A 274 -12.42 19.24 7.31
N SER A 275 -12.89 18.77 6.16
CA SER A 275 -13.95 19.40 5.38
C SER A 275 -14.83 18.37 4.67
N PHE A 276 -15.97 18.84 4.16
CA PHE A 276 -16.79 18.09 3.22
C PHE A 276 -16.53 18.58 1.80
N VAL A 277 -16.81 17.75 0.80
CA VAL A 277 -16.86 18.21 -0.59
C VAL A 277 -17.87 19.36 -0.77
N PRO A 278 -17.66 20.26 -1.76
CA PRO A 278 -18.57 21.37 -2.02
C PRO A 278 -20.03 20.94 -2.17
N GLY A 279 -20.93 21.69 -1.52
CA GLY A 279 -22.37 21.47 -1.57
C GLY A 279 -22.87 20.22 -0.81
N LEU A 280 -22.05 19.59 0.02
CA LEU A 280 -22.51 18.54 0.93
C LEU A 280 -22.82 19.15 2.30
N GLN A 281 -24.09 19.09 2.71
CA GLN A 281 -24.50 19.41 4.07
C GLN A 281 -24.63 18.10 4.86
N ARG A 282 -23.82 17.95 5.92
CA ARG A 282 -23.74 16.73 6.73
C ARG A 282 -23.23 17.05 8.13
N ASN A 283 -23.63 16.23 9.10
CA ASN A 283 -23.04 16.20 10.43
C ASN A 283 -22.07 15.02 10.58
N SER A 284 -20.88 15.29 11.10
CA SER A 284 -19.84 14.29 11.36
C SER A 284 -19.05 14.66 12.62
N SER A 285 -18.31 13.71 13.16
CA SER A 285 -17.39 13.93 14.27
C SER A 285 -15.96 13.97 13.74
N PHE A 286 -15.16 14.95 14.12
CA PHE A 286 -13.75 14.92 13.77
C PHE A 286 -13.07 13.73 14.46
N VAL A 287 -13.30 13.56 15.76
CA VAL A 287 -12.86 12.39 16.53
C VAL A 287 -14.08 11.72 17.17
N ALA A 288 -14.24 10.42 16.96
CA ALA A 288 -15.19 9.60 17.74
C ALA A 288 -14.40 8.66 18.65
N ASN A 289 -14.52 8.86 19.96
CA ASN A 289 -13.81 8.13 20.99
C ASN A 289 -14.76 7.16 21.70
N PHE A 290 -14.49 5.86 21.55
CA PHE A 290 -15.26 4.77 22.15
C PHE A 290 -14.71 4.35 23.52
N THR A 291 -13.86 5.20 24.12
CA THR A 291 -13.25 4.95 25.42
C THR A 291 -13.57 6.08 26.40
N GLY A 292 -13.16 5.90 27.65
CA GLY A 292 -13.10 6.98 28.64
C GLY A 292 -11.79 7.77 28.62
N ASP A 293 -10.87 7.48 27.68
CA ASP A 293 -9.52 8.06 27.69
C ASP A 293 -9.55 9.53 27.28
N ALA A 294 -8.75 10.33 27.97
CA ALA A 294 -8.62 11.76 27.71
C ALA A 294 -7.69 12.02 26.51
N VAL A 295 -8.19 11.75 25.29
CA VAL A 295 -7.48 12.07 24.04
C VAL A 295 -7.25 13.58 23.93
N LYS A 296 -6.02 14.00 23.64
CA LYS A 296 -5.62 15.41 23.56
C LYS A 296 -5.94 15.97 22.17
N ILE A 297 -7.14 16.52 22.01
CA ILE A 297 -7.56 17.16 20.76
C ILE A 297 -7.23 18.66 20.83
N GLY A 298 -6.19 19.06 20.10
CA GLY A 298 -5.74 20.45 20.03
C GLY A 298 -6.47 21.27 18.96
N PRO A 299 -5.91 22.42 18.53
CA PRO A 299 -6.47 23.23 17.46
C PRO A 299 -6.54 22.46 16.15
N ASN A 300 -7.68 22.48 15.47
CA ASN A 300 -7.88 21.88 14.14
C ASN A 300 -8.81 22.78 13.32
N ARG A 301 -8.63 22.82 12.00
CA ARG A 301 -9.51 23.57 11.08
C ARG A 301 -10.65 22.68 10.63
N LEU A 302 -11.84 22.86 11.18
CA LEU A 302 -13.01 22.03 10.89
C LEU A 302 -14.07 22.85 10.15
N ALA A 303 -14.59 22.32 9.05
CA ALA A 303 -15.74 22.90 8.37
C ALA A 303 -17.01 22.82 9.23
N GLY A 304 -18.00 23.66 8.93
CA GLY A 304 -19.31 23.60 9.57
C GLY A 304 -19.96 22.21 9.44
N GLY A 305 -20.64 21.77 10.50
CA GLY A 305 -21.21 20.41 10.59
C GLY A 305 -20.25 19.36 11.15
N ILE A 306 -18.97 19.69 11.37
CA ILE A 306 -18.01 18.78 12.01
C ILE A 306 -17.86 19.15 13.48
N LYS A 307 -18.38 18.31 14.38
CA LYS A 307 -18.14 18.45 15.83
C LYS A 307 -16.74 17.98 16.18
N ILE A 308 -16.06 18.66 17.10
CA ILE A 308 -14.66 18.36 17.48
C ILE A 308 -14.50 16.92 17.96
N THR A 309 -15.38 16.48 18.85
CA THR A 309 -15.31 15.16 19.45
C THR A 309 -16.69 14.59 19.72
N ASP A 310 -16.77 13.27 19.76
CA ASP A 310 -17.92 12.48 20.14
C ASP A 310 -17.47 11.38 21.09
N ARG A 311 -18.18 11.22 22.21
CA ARG A 311 -17.99 10.04 23.07
C ARG A 311 -19.03 9.01 22.69
N ARG A 312 -18.59 7.78 22.43
CA ARG A 312 -19.44 6.66 22.01
C ARG A 312 -19.32 5.49 22.98
#